data_AF-A0A238LGD8-F1
#
_entry.id   AF-A0A238LGD8-F1
#
_cell.length_a   1.000
_cell.length_b   1.000
_cell.length_c   1.000
_cell.angle_alpha   90.00
_cell.angle_beta   90.00
_cell.angle_gamma   90.00
#
_symmetry.space_group_name_H-M   'P 1'
#
loop_
_entity.id
_entity.type
_entity.pdbx_description
1 polymer ?
#
loop_
_entity_poly.entity_id
_entity_poly.type
_entity_poly.pdbx_seq_one_letter_code
_entity_poly.pdbx_strand_id
1 'polypeptide(L)'
;MSWTDERVETLKKMWGEGQSASQIAKELGGVTRNAVIGKVHRLGLSNRTGTGATAPAAAPAAAAPAKPAAAPAKEKAPEPAAAAAPAPKAEPDEPPEPPMSAARRAIIPAGQPLPPQPSLNEISPEALAKVNEVEKTAKRLSLMELTEKTCKWPVGDPATPDFWFCGLPTQAGKPYCEAHVGVAFQPMSARRDRRR
;
A
#
# COMPACT_ATOMS: atom_id res chain seq x y z
N MET A 1 -14.15 15.45 -21.26
CA MET A 1 -15.39 14.68 -20.97
C MET A 1 -15.92 15.02 -19.60
N SER A 2 -16.98 15.81 -19.54
CA SER A 2 -17.66 16.20 -18.30
C SER A 2 -18.72 15.16 -17.91
N TRP A 3 -18.81 14.85 -16.62
CA TRP A 3 -19.94 14.13 -16.05
C TRP A 3 -21.08 15.13 -15.85
N THR A 4 -21.84 15.39 -16.91
CA THR A 4 -23.06 16.22 -16.85
C THR A 4 -24.13 15.51 -16.01
N ASP A 5 -25.04 16.28 -15.42
CA ASP A 5 -26.11 15.72 -14.58
C ASP A 5 -26.98 14.72 -15.33
N GLU A 6 -27.30 14.98 -16.60
CA GLU A 6 -28.03 14.05 -17.49
C GLU A 6 -27.33 12.67 -17.64
N ARG A 7 -25.98 12.67 -17.72
CA ARG A 7 -25.19 11.44 -17.81
C ARG A 7 -25.10 10.71 -16.48
N VAL A 8 -25.15 11.45 -15.37
CA VAL A 8 -25.21 10.88 -14.01
C VAL A 8 -26.57 10.26 -13.74
N GLU A 9 -27.66 10.86 -14.18
CA GLU A 9 -29.00 10.29 -14.06
C GLU A 9 -29.16 9.01 -14.89
N THR A 10 -28.70 9.04 -16.15
CA THR A 10 -28.67 7.85 -17.01
C THR A 10 -27.81 6.74 -16.39
N LEU A 11 -26.66 7.09 -15.81
CA LEU A 11 -25.83 6.15 -15.06
C LEU A 11 -26.58 5.54 -13.87
N LYS A 12 -27.25 6.34 -13.05
CA LYS A 12 -28.01 5.84 -11.89
C LYS A 12 -29.15 4.91 -12.32
N LYS A 13 -29.86 5.26 -13.39
CA LYS A 13 -30.95 4.45 -13.96
C LYS A 13 -30.45 3.09 -14.46
N MET A 14 -29.48 3.08 -15.38
CA MET A 14 -28.94 1.83 -15.94
C MET A 14 -28.20 0.99 -14.88
N TRP A 15 -27.61 1.66 -13.88
CA TRP A 15 -27.04 0.96 -12.73
C TRP A 15 -28.14 0.31 -11.87
N GLY A 16 -29.26 0.96 -11.61
CA GLY A 16 -30.42 0.35 -10.95
C GLY A 16 -30.99 -0.85 -11.73
N GLU A 17 -31.01 -0.77 -13.05
CA GLU A 17 -31.47 -1.83 -13.96
C GLU A 17 -30.52 -3.05 -14.07
N GLY A 18 -29.38 -3.04 -13.38
CA GLY A 18 -28.45 -4.18 -13.38
C GLY A 18 -27.46 -4.21 -14.56
N GLN A 19 -27.41 -3.18 -15.40
CA GLN A 19 -26.47 -3.15 -16.54
C GLN A 19 -25.00 -3.09 -16.10
N SER A 20 -24.13 -3.80 -16.82
CA SER A 20 -22.69 -3.80 -16.53
C SER A 20 -22.02 -2.46 -16.88
N ALA A 21 -20.92 -2.12 -16.20
CA ALA A 21 -20.19 -0.88 -16.46
C ALA A 21 -19.73 -0.72 -17.92
N SER A 22 -19.46 -1.83 -18.62
CA SER A 22 -19.08 -1.82 -20.04
C SER A 22 -20.24 -1.52 -20.97
N GLN A 23 -21.48 -1.93 -20.62
CA GLN A 23 -22.69 -1.59 -21.38
C GLN A 23 -23.04 -0.11 -21.18
N ILE A 24 -22.99 0.36 -19.94
CA ILE A 24 -23.24 1.78 -19.60
C ILE A 24 -22.22 2.70 -20.30
N ALA A 25 -20.96 2.27 -20.42
CA ALA A 25 -19.93 3.01 -21.14
C ALA A 25 -20.23 3.14 -22.65
N LYS A 26 -20.81 2.10 -23.27
CA LYS A 26 -21.24 2.13 -24.68
C LYS A 26 -22.43 3.08 -24.88
N GLU A 27 -23.41 3.03 -23.98
CA GLU A 27 -24.61 3.85 -24.05
C GLU A 27 -24.34 5.34 -23.82
N LEU A 28 -23.51 5.66 -22.81
CA LEU A 28 -23.15 7.05 -22.52
C LEU A 28 -22.25 7.65 -23.61
N GLY A 29 -21.46 6.83 -24.32
CA GLY A 29 -20.57 7.26 -25.41
C GLY A 29 -19.42 8.16 -24.95
N GLY A 30 -18.18 7.84 -25.35
CA GLY A 30 -17.00 8.66 -25.00
C GLY A 30 -16.57 8.58 -23.53
N VAL A 31 -17.05 7.59 -22.76
CA VAL A 31 -16.60 7.30 -21.38
C VAL A 31 -16.15 5.84 -21.30
N THR A 32 -15.01 5.59 -20.67
CA THR A 32 -14.47 4.22 -20.54
C THR A 32 -15.14 3.46 -19.40
N ARG A 33 -15.12 2.12 -19.45
CA ARG A 33 -15.61 1.24 -18.37
C ARG A 33 -15.08 1.69 -16.99
N ASN A 34 -13.80 2.02 -16.89
CA ASN A 34 -13.17 2.42 -15.63
C ASN A 34 -13.69 3.78 -15.13
N ALA A 35 -13.98 4.72 -16.03
CA ALA A 35 -14.57 5.99 -15.67
C ALA A 35 -16.00 5.83 -15.11
N VAL A 36 -16.79 4.89 -15.65
CA VAL A 36 -18.11 4.52 -15.12
C VAL A 36 -18.00 3.94 -13.71
N ILE A 37 -17.12 2.93 -13.50
CA ILE A 37 -16.90 2.32 -12.18
C ILE A 37 -16.46 3.37 -11.16
N GLY A 38 -15.52 4.23 -11.54
CA GLY A 38 -15.05 5.31 -10.68
C GLY A 38 -16.15 6.31 -10.32
N LYS A 39 -17.07 6.63 -11.24
CA LYS A 39 -18.18 7.54 -10.94
C LYS A 39 -19.23 6.89 -10.04
N VAL A 40 -19.58 5.62 -10.27
CA VAL A 40 -20.49 4.84 -9.40
C VAL A 40 -19.96 4.81 -7.97
N HIS A 41 -18.66 4.55 -7.80
CA HIS A 41 -18.02 4.50 -6.48
C HIS A 41 -18.01 5.87 -5.79
N ARG A 42 -17.76 6.96 -6.54
CA ARG A 42 -17.85 8.33 -6.01
C ARG A 42 -19.27 8.74 -5.63
N LEU A 43 -20.29 8.20 -6.29
CA LEU A 43 -21.70 8.46 -5.99
C LEU A 43 -22.27 7.53 -4.90
N GLY A 44 -21.49 6.55 -4.43
CA GLY A 44 -21.92 5.62 -3.39
C GLY A 44 -22.99 4.62 -3.83
N LEU A 45 -23.17 4.37 -5.14
CA LEU A 45 -24.17 3.42 -5.67
C LEU A 45 -23.74 1.92 -5.51
N SER A 46 -22.90 1.62 -4.52
CA SER A 46 -22.44 0.26 -4.25
C SER A 46 -23.48 -0.53 -3.47
N ASN A 47 -24.18 -1.45 -4.15
CA ASN A 47 -24.33 -2.87 -3.80
C ASN A 47 -25.39 -3.51 -4.73
N ARG A 48 -24.95 -4.08 -5.87
CA ARG A 48 -25.79 -4.97 -6.69
C ARG A 48 -25.59 -6.46 -6.35
N THR A 49 -24.92 -6.74 -5.25
CA THR A 49 -24.77 -8.08 -4.70
C THR A 49 -25.76 -8.24 -3.56
N GLY A 50 -26.97 -8.67 -3.92
CA GLY A 50 -28.03 -8.84 -2.93
C GLY A 50 -29.39 -9.32 -3.41
N THR A 51 -29.62 -9.73 -4.66
CA THR A 51 -30.87 -10.42 -5.06
C THR A 51 -30.67 -11.22 -6.35
N GLY A 52 -30.82 -12.54 -6.26
CA GLY A 52 -30.80 -13.43 -7.44
C GLY A 52 -30.33 -14.85 -7.12
N ALA A 53 -31.09 -15.56 -6.27
CA ALA A 53 -30.99 -17.01 -6.14
C ALA A 53 -31.75 -17.71 -7.29
N THR A 54 -31.18 -18.81 -7.80
CA THR A 54 -31.78 -20.08 -8.34
C THR A 54 -30.68 -20.78 -9.18
N ALA A 55 -30.31 -22.07 -9.06
CA ALA A 55 -30.76 -23.25 -8.30
C ALA A 55 -29.58 -24.30 -8.28
N PRO A 56 -29.70 -25.58 -7.84
CA PRO A 56 -28.99 -26.13 -6.67
C PRO A 56 -28.12 -27.41 -6.92
N ALA A 57 -27.65 -28.02 -5.81
CA ALA A 57 -26.94 -29.31 -5.61
C ALA A 57 -25.41 -29.19 -5.37
N ALA A 58 -24.76 -29.76 -4.35
CA ALA A 58 -25.13 -30.76 -3.35
C ALA A 58 -24.25 -30.59 -2.08
N ALA A 59 -24.74 -31.08 -0.94
CA ALA A 59 -24.05 -31.19 0.35
C ALA A 59 -23.18 -32.48 0.41
N PRO A 60 -22.28 -32.69 1.41
CA PRO A 60 -22.71 -32.93 2.80
C PRO A 60 -21.87 -32.26 3.91
N ALA A 61 -22.35 -32.49 5.13
CA ALA A 61 -22.02 -31.89 6.41
C ALA A 61 -20.67 -32.30 7.02
N ALA A 62 -20.14 -31.43 7.91
CA ALA A 62 -19.63 -31.77 9.26
C ALA A 62 -19.14 -30.47 9.94
N ALA A 63 -19.89 -29.94 10.91
CA ALA A 63 -19.62 -30.04 12.36
C ALA A 63 -18.68 -28.94 12.92
N ALA A 64 -19.30 -28.00 13.65
CA ALA A 64 -18.64 -27.10 14.61
C ALA A 64 -18.93 -27.60 16.04
N PRO A 65 -18.08 -27.26 17.02
CA PRO A 65 -18.51 -26.32 18.06
C PRO A 65 -17.39 -25.29 18.40
N ALA A 66 -17.66 -23.99 18.45
CA ALA A 66 -18.19 -23.18 19.57
C ALA A 66 -17.07 -22.41 20.33
N LYS A 67 -17.31 -21.10 20.49
CA LYS A 67 -16.45 -20.04 21.04
C LYS A 67 -16.32 -20.11 22.59
N PRO A 68 -15.49 -19.24 23.21
CA PRO A 68 -16.00 -17.92 23.68
C PRO A 68 -15.02 -16.77 23.32
N ALA A 69 -15.41 -15.62 22.78
CA ALA A 69 -16.23 -14.54 23.34
C ALA A 69 -15.71 -13.97 24.67
N ALA A 70 -14.88 -12.92 24.58
CA ALA A 70 -14.85 -11.84 25.56
C ALA A 70 -14.63 -10.51 24.80
N ALA A 71 -15.57 -9.59 24.97
CA ALA A 71 -15.56 -8.24 24.41
C ALA A 71 -15.34 -7.22 25.56
N PRO A 72 -15.52 -5.91 25.35
CA PRO A 72 -14.45 -4.92 25.34
C PRO A 72 -14.51 -3.94 26.54
N ALA A 73 -13.45 -3.19 26.80
CA ALA A 73 -13.51 -2.04 27.69
C ALA A 73 -12.82 -0.82 27.05
N LYS A 74 -13.67 0.12 26.64
CA LYS A 74 -13.35 1.54 26.43
C LYS A 74 -13.23 2.18 27.81
N GLU A 75 -12.29 3.10 28.02
CA GLU A 75 -12.52 4.41 28.67
C GLU A 75 -11.25 5.26 28.52
N LYS A 76 -11.25 6.26 27.64
CA LYS A 76 -11.38 7.71 27.90
C LYS A 76 -10.22 8.34 28.70
N ALA A 77 -9.63 9.34 28.05
CA ALA A 77 -8.79 10.38 28.62
C ALA A 77 -9.45 11.09 29.82
N PRO A 78 -8.65 11.84 30.58
CA PRO A 78 -8.90 13.27 30.58
C PRO A 78 -7.62 14.11 30.43
N GLU A 79 -7.72 15.10 29.56
CA GLU A 79 -7.00 16.37 29.65
C GLU A 79 -7.65 17.20 30.79
N PRO A 80 -6.90 18.08 31.46
CA PRO A 80 -7.40 19.44 31.56
C PRO A 80 -6.32 20.48 31.28
N ALA A 81 -6.57 21.27 30.23
CA ALA A 81 -6.71 22.72 30.26
C ALA A 81 -5.87 23.54 31.27
N ALA A 82 -5.03 24.39 30.66
CA ALA A 82 -5.04 25.85 30.81
C ALA A 82 -3.98 26.55 31.69
N ALA A 83 -3.31 27.48 30.99
CA ALA A 83 -2.84 28.80 31.41
C ALA A 83 -1.58 28.93 32.26
N ALA A 84 -0.48 29.41 31.66
CA ALA A 84 -0.14 30.84 31.70
C ALA A 84 1.27 31.07 31.12
N ALA A 85 1.40 32.04 30.21
CA ALA A 85 2.68 32.61 29.80
C ALA A 85 3.27 33.46 30.95
N PRO A 86 4.61 33.61 31.02
CA PRO A 86 5.24 34.78 30.40
C PRO A 86 6.62 34.51 29.76
N ALA A 87 6.94 35.28 28.72
CA ALA A 87 8.29 35.50 28.19
C ALA A 87 8.86 36.83 28.76
N PRO A 88 10.10 37.28 28.48
CA PRO A 88 11.21 36.67 27.72
C PRO A 88 12.62 36.88 28.37
N LYS A 89 13.64 36.10 27.98
CA LYS A 89 14.98 36.59 27.56
C LYS A 89 16.01 35.46 27.35
N ALA A 90 16.96 35.79 26.46
CA ALA A 90 18.29 35.21 26.21
C ALA A 90 18.40 34.16 25.08
N GLU A 91 18.78 34.67 23.90
CA GLU A 91 19.54 33.94 22.87
C GLU A 91 20.86 33.40 23.45
N PRO A 92 21.35 32.25 22.95
CA PRO A 92 22.55 32.32 22.12
C PRO A 92 22.59 31.35 20.91
N ASP A 93 23.07 31.90 19.80
CA ASP A 93 23.95 31.32 18.76
C ASP A 93 23.66 29.90 18.21
N GLU A 94 23.08 29.86 17.01
CA GLU A 94 22.83 28.65 16.22
C GLU A 94 23.82 28.61 15.03
N PRO A 95 24.65 27.57 14.86
CA PRO A 95 25.54 27.43 13.70
C PRO A 95 24.74 27.08 12.43
N PRO A 96 25.22 27.47 11.23
CA PRO A 96 24.41 27.44 10.01
C PRO A 96 24.09 26.01 9.53
N GLU A 97 22.81 25.75 9.28
CA GLU A 97 22.31 24.54 8.62
C GLU A 97 22.84 24.43 7.17
N PRO A 98 23.25 23.24 6.71
CA PRO A 98 23.66 23.04 5.32
C PRO A 98 22.46 23.19 4.36
N PRO A 99 22.63 23.76 3.15
CA PRO A 99 21.53 23.96 2.22
C PRO A 99 21.00 22.61 1.71
N MET A 100 19.85 22.20 2.23
CA MET A 100 19.03 21.13 1.67
C MET A 100 18.65 21.52 0.23
N SER A 101 19.23 20.82 -0.74
CA SER A 101 19.04 21.10 -2.16
C SER A 101 17.58 21.05 -2.59
N ALA A 102 17.22 21.92 -3.55
CA ALA A 102 15.88 22.06 -4.12
C ALA A 102 15.30 20.79 -4.78
N ALA A 103 16.04 19.68 -4.79
CA ALA A 103 15.65 18.41 -5.38
C ALA A 103 14.61 17.61 -4.56
N ARG A 104 14.28 18.01 -3.33
CA ARG A 104 13.29 17.30 -2.47
C ARG A 104 11.86 17.84 -2.52
N ARG A 105 11.55 18.82 -3.37
CA ARG A 105 10.18 19.34 -3.54
C ARG A 105 9.60 19.04 -4.92
N ALA A 106 9.64 17.78 -5.33
CA ALA A 106 8.71 17.27 -6.33
C ALA A 106 7.63 16.47 -5.59
N ILE A 107 6.56 17.15 -5.17
CA ILE A 107 5.32 16.49 -4.79
C ILE A 107 4.84 15.77 -6.05
N ILE A 108 4.95 14.44 -6.06
CA ILE A 108 4.41 13.62 -7.15
C ILE A 108 2.89 13.80 -7.12
N PRO A 109 2.26 14.37 -8.17
CA PRO A 109 0.80 14.50 -8.21
C PRO A 109 0.17 13.10 -8.22
N ALA A 110 -0.70 12.85 -7.24
CA ALA A 110 -1.44 11.59 -7.12
C ALA A 110 -2.27 11.36 -8.40
N GLY A 111 -1.80 10.43 -9.25
CA GLY A 111 -2.36 10.21 -10.59
C GLY A 111 -1.38 9.57 -11.57
N GLN A 112 -0.07 9.65 -11.30
CA GLN A 112 0.91 8.83 -12.01
C GLN A 112 0.62 7.34 -11.71
N PRO A 113 0.44 6.46 -12.71
CA PRO A 113 0.39 5.03 -12.44
C PRO A 113 1.65 4.67 -11.66
N LEU A 114 1.46 4.04 -10.49
CA LEU A 114 2.55 3.54 -9.68
C LEU A 114 3.49 2.79 -10.63
N PRO A 115 4.82 3.08 -10.63
CA PRO A 115 5.73 2.30 -11.43
C PRO A 115 5.41 0.83 -11.19
N PRO A 116 5.33 -0.01 -12.25
CA PRO A 116 4.92 -1.39 -12.10
C PRO A 116 5.77 -1.98 -11.00
N GLN A 117 5.13 -2.30 -9.87
CA GLN A 117 5.82 -3.02 -8.82
C GLN A 117 6.29 -4.31 -9.48
N PRO A 118 7.59 -4.65 -9.39
CA PRO A 118 8.07 -5.88 -9.97
C PRO A 118 7.19 -6.97 -9.41
N SER A 119 6.46 -7.65 -10.29
CA SER A 119 5.66 -8.78 -9.82
C SER A 119 6.64 -9.76 -9.19
N LEU A 120 6.27 -10.45 -8.12
CA LEU A 120 7.12 -11.47 -7.47
C LEU A 120 7.67 -12.50 -8.49
N ASN A 121 7.01 -12.64 -9.64
CA ASN A 121 7.42 -13.46 -10.79
C ASN A 121 8.61 -12.94 -11.62
N GLU A 122 9.07 -11.70 -11.42
CA GLU A 122 10.19 -11.15 -12.18
C GLU A 122 11.55 -11.36 -11.49
N ILE A 123 11.54 -11.71 -10.21
CA ILE A 123 12.72 -12.00 -9.41
C ILE A 123 13.23 -13.40 -9.78
N SER A 124 14.54 -13.52 -10.07
CA SER A 124 15.14 -14.83 -10.33
C SER A 124 14.94 -15.75 -9.10
N PRO A 125 14.53 -17.02 -9.28
CA PRO A 125 14.38 -17.96 -8.17
C PRO A 125 15.68 -18.12 -7.37
N GLU A 126 16.83 -17.93 -8.02
CA GLU A 126 18.15 -17.93 -7.37
C GLU A 126 18.32 -16.76 -6.40
N ALA A 127 17.80 -15.58 -6.71
CA ALA A 127 17.87 -14.42 -5.83
C ALA A 127 16.97 -14.59 -4.60
N LEU A 128 15.80 -15.23 -4.76
CA LEU A 128 14.92 -15.57 -3.64
C LEU A 128 15.56 -16.62 -2.72
N ALA A 129 16.23 -17.62 -3.28
CA ALA A 129 16.97 -18.61 -2.49
C ALA A 129 18.04 -17.95 -1.60
N LYS A 130 18.83 -17.03 -2.17
CA LYS A 130 19.84 -16.27 -1.43
C LYS A 130 19.26 -15.42 -0.32
N VAL A 131 18.10 -14.79 -0.55
CA VAL A 131 17.39 -14.03 0.51
C VAL A 131 16.93 -14.95 1.63
N ASN A 132 16.35 -16.12 1.32
CA ASN A 132 15.93 -17.09 2.34
C ASN A 132 17.11 -17.61 3.19
N GLU A 133 18.29 -17.77 2.61
CA GLU A 133 19.51 -18.13 3.35
C GLU A 133 20.00 -16.99 4.23
N VAL A 134 19.95 -15.77 3.72
CA VAL A 134 20.31 -14.55 4.46
C VAL A 134 19.34 -14.29 5.63
N GLU A 135 18.05 -14.55 5.46
CA GLU A 135 17.07 -14.39 6.55
C GLU A 135 17.32 -15.34 7.72
N LYS A 136 17.89 -16.52 7.46
CA LYS A 136 18.30 -17.47 8.52
C LYS A 136 19.53 -17.00 9.30
N THR A 137 20.40 -16.22 8.66
CA THR A 137 21.65 -15.69 9.25
C THR A 137 21.55 -14.22 9.64
N ALA A 138 20.37 -13.62 9.48
CA ALA A 138 20.12 -12.23 9.77
C ALA A 138 20.23 -11.93 11.28
N LYS A 139 20.62 -10.69 11.58
CA LYS A 139 20.76 -10.20 12.96
C LYS A 139 19.44 -9.75 13.59
N ARG A 140 18.36 -9.69 12.81
CA ARG A 140 16.99 -9.29 13.23
C ARG A 140 16.96 -8.01 14.05
N LEU A 141 17.44 -6.92 13.46
CA LEU A 141 17.51 -5.62 14.12
C LEU A 141 16.15 -4.92 14.12
N SER A 142 15.86 -4.18 15.18
CA SER A 142 14.74 -3.24 15.22
C SER A 142 15.09 -1.92 14.51
N LEU A 143 14.11 -1.03 14.33
CA LEU A 143 14.32 0.28 13.70
C LEU A 143 15.38 1.13 14.45
N MET A 144 15.43 1.01 15.78
CA MET A 144 16.34 1.79 16.63
C MET A 144 17.80 1.33 16.52
N GLU A 145 18.04 0.07 16.16
CA GLU A 145 19.37 -0.53 16.08
C GLU A 145 19.99 -0.41 14.67
N LEU A 146 19.26 0.20 13.74
CA LEU A 146 19.63 0.26 12.34
C LEU A 146 20.62 1.39 12.06
N THR A 147 21.84 1.03 11.70
CA THR A 147 22.89 1.97 11.30
C THR A 147 22.97 2.12 9.78
N GLU A 148 23.83 3.03 9.30
CA GLU A 148 24.14 3.19 7.86
C GLU A 148 24.89 1.98 7.27
N LYS A 149 25.58 1.22 8.12
CA LYS A 149 26.39 0.05 7.73
C LYS A 149 25.63 -1.28 7.81
N THR A 150 24.36 -1.25 8.22
CA THR A 150 23.52 -2.44 8.41
C THR A 150 22.38 -2.48 7.41
N CYS A 151 22.12 -3.67 6.88
CA CYS A 151 21.12 -3.91 5.84
C CYS A 151 19.72 -3.58 6.35
N LYS A 152 19.08 -2.63 5.66
CA LYS A 152 17.78 -2.06 6.02
C LYS A 152 16.58 -2.81 5.43
N TRP A 153 16.76 -4.07 5.04
CA TRP A 153 15.71 -4.85 4.39
C TRP A 153 14.64 -5.26 5.42
N PRO A 154 13.36 -4.87 5.24
CA PRO A 154 12.29 -5.23 6.15
C PRO A 154 11.87 -6.69 5.92
N VAL A 155 11.71 -7.43 7.01
CA VAL A 155 11.18 -8.80 7.03
C VAL A 155 9.96 -8.82 7.94
N GLY A 156 8.88 -9.42 7.45
CA GLY A 156 7.59 -9.44 8.14
C GLY A 156 6.71 -8.23 7.81
N ASP A 157 5.57 -8.14 8.50
CA ASP A 157 4.59 -7.06 8.34
C ASP A 157 4.78 -6.02 9.46
N PRO A 158 4.92 -4.72 9.15
CA PRO A 158 5.04 -3.65 10.15
C PRO A 158 3.92 -3.60 11.21
N ALA A 159 2.75 -4.18 10.93
CA ALA A 159 1.64 -4.26 11.89
C ALA A 159 1.79 -5.43 12.90
N THR A 160 2.80 -6.29 12.72
CA THR A 160 3.07 -7.46 13.58
C THR A 160 4.30 -7.24 14.46
N PRO A 161 4.37 -7.88 15.65
CA PRO A 161 5.56 -7.82 16.49
C PRO A 161 6.77 -8.56 15.90
N ASP A 162 6.55 -9.39 14.86
CA ASP A 162 7.59 -10.12 14.14
C ASP A 162 8.24 -9.28 13.02
N PHE A 163 8.08 -7.95 13.04
CA PHE A 163 8.73 -7.04 12.11
C PHE A 163 10.18 -6.74 12.52
N TRP A 164 11.13 -7.03 11.63
CA TRP A 164 12.55 -6.75 11.87
C TRP A 164 13.31 -6.44 10.57
N PHE A 165 14.53 -5.94 10.71
CA PHE A 165 15.46 -5.64 9.62
C PHE A 165 16.63 -6.62 9.57
N CYS A 166 17.08 -6.96 8.36
CA CYS A 166 18.15 -7.95 8.15
C CYS A 166 19.41 -7.72 8.98
N GLY A 167 19.94 -6.50 9.02
CA GLY A 167 21.07 -6.15 9.89
C GLY A 167 22.45 -6.69 9.48
N LEU A 168 22.56 -7.45 8.39
CA LEU A 168 23.84 -7.85 7.79
C LEU A 168 24.63 -6.64 7.24
N PRO A 169 25.96 -6.73 7.06
CA PRO A 169 26.73 -5.61 6.51
C PRO A 169 26.23 -5.18 5.14
N THR A 170 26.11 -3.87 4.93
CA THR A 170 25.71 -3.29 3.63
C THR A 170 26.84 -3.33 2.61
N GLN A 171 26.48 -3.41 1.33
CA GLN A 171 27.44 -3.14 0.26
C GLN A 171 27.75 -1.64 0.19
N ALA A 172 28.98 -1.29 -0.19
CA ALA A 172 29.39 0.10 -0.35
C ALA A 172 28.45 0.85 -1.33
N GLY A 173 27.95 2.02 -0.90
CA GLY A 173 27.04 2.85 -1.69
C GLY A 173 25.61 2.32 -1.83
N LYS A 174 25.25 1.24 -1.12
CA LYS A 174 23.91 0.62 -1.20
C LYS A 174 23.34 0.40 0.21
N PRO A 175 22.01 0.52 0.41
CA PRO A 175 21.41 0.40 1.74
C PRO A 175 21.22 -1.06 2.22
N TYR A 176 21.58 -2.05 1.41
CA TYR A 176 21.31 -3.46 1.67
C TYR A 176 22.56 -4.34 1.52
N CYS A 177 22.51 -5.56 2.08
CA CYS A 177 23.51 -6.60 1.86
C CYS A 177 23.39 -7.19 0.45
N GLU A 178 24.35 -8.01 0.03
CA GLU A 178 24.42 -8.55 -1.34
C GLU A 178 23.15 -9.26 -1.81
N ALA A 179 22.56 -10.14 -0.99
CA ALA A 179 21.35 -10.86 -1.36
C ALA A 179 20.17 -9.90 -1.59
N HIS A 180 19.96 -8.95 -0.67
CA HIS A 180 18.87 -7.99 -0.74
C HIS A 180 19.09 -6.93 -1.83
N VAL A 181 20.34 -6.60 -2.18
CA VAL A 181 20.64 -5.77 -3.37
C VAL A 181 20.18 -6.46 -4.65
N GLY A 182 20.38 -7.78 -4.77
CA GLY A 182 19.96 -8.55 -5.95
C GLY A 182 18.44 -8.57 -6.17
N VAL A 183 17.66 -8.48 -5.10
CA VAL A 183 16.19 -8.38 -5.17
C VAL A 183 15.73 -6.92 -5.34
N ALA A 184 16.35 -5.98 -4.61
CA ALA A 184 15.99 -4.56 -4.64
C ALA A 184 16.30 -3.89 -6.00
N PHE A 185 17.45 -4.20 -6.58
CA PHE A 185 17.99 -3.54 -7.75
C PHE A 185 18.13 -4.53 -8.90
N GLN A 186 17.01 -4.84 -9.56
CA GLN A 186 17.05 -5.68 -10.76
C GLN A 186 17.76 -4.94 -11.91
N PRO A 187 18.76 -5.57 -12.56
CA PRO A 187 19.45 -4.97 -13.68
C PRO A 187 18.50 -4.77 -14.87
N MET A 188 18.58 -3.60 -15.50
CA MET A 188 17.67 -3.17 -16.57
C MET A 188 17.66 -4.12 -17.79
N SER A 189 18.72 -4.91 -17.98
CA SER A 189 18.87 -5.91 -19.04
C SER A 189 17.87 -7.07 -18.93
N ALA A 190 17.56 -7.54 -17.72
CA ALA A 190 16.60 -8.63 -17.52
C ALA A 190 15.16 -8.27 -17.97
N ARG A 191 14.85 -6.97 -18.03
CA ARG A 191 13.55 -6.46 -18.55
C ARG A 191 13.50 -6.38 -20.08
N ARG A 192 14.63 -6.18 -20.75
CA ARG A 192 14.72 -5.97 -22.20
C ARG A 192 14.70 -7.29 -22.97
N ASP A 193 15.38 -8.31 -22.46
CA ASP A 193 15.50 -9.60 -23.14
C ASP A 193 14.19 -10.42 -23.14
N ARG A 194 13.39 -10.32 -22.07
CA ARG A 194 12.12 -11.06 -21.92
C ARG A 194 10.94 -10.52 -22.74
N ARG A 195 11.10 -9.37 -23.41
CA ARG A 195 10.05 -8.74 -24.25
C ARG A 195 10.21 -9.03 -25.74
N ARG A 196 11.22 -9.78 -26.15
CA ARG A 196 11.51 -10.08 -27.55
C ARG A 196 11.09 -11.50 -27.92
#